data_AF-A0A2D6MGK5-F1
#
_entry.id   AF-A0A2D6MGK5-F1
#
_cell.length_a   1.000
_cell.length_b   1.000
_cell.length_c   1.000
_cell.angle_alpha   90.00
_cell.angle_beta   90.00
_cell.angle_gamma   90.00
#
_symmetry.space_group_name_H-M   'P 1'
#
loop_
_entity.id
_entity.type
_entity.pdbx_description
1 polymer ?
#
loop_
_entity_poly.entity_id
_entity_poly.type
_entity_poly.pdbx_seq_one_letter_code
_entity_poly.pdbx_strand_id
1 'polypeptide(L)'
;MALKTFNVDDVVYKEFSKHCKKEGISMSKKVEKFIAEEVSRIKGLGKSVREEVEVIEKDTADRSSAVHSAGVSTEGDEHSMGRYC
;
A
#
# COMPACT_ATOMS: atom_id res chain seq x y z
N MET A 1 0.10 -17.01 7.82
CA MET A 1 1.05 -16.09 8.49
C MET A 1 0.41 -15.54 9.76
N ALA A 2 1.15 -15.39 10.86
CA ALA A 2 0.63 -14.80 12.09
C ALA A 2 0.62 -13.27 12.00
N LEU A 3 -0.44 -12.62 12.51
CA LEU A 3 -0.47 -11.17 12.65
C LEU A 3 0.61 -10.72 13.64
N LYS A 4 1.51 -9.84 13.18
CA LYS A 4 2.52 -9.19 14.02
C LYS A 4 2.13 -7.73 14.17
N THR A 5 1.96 -7.30 15.40
CA THR A 5 1.58 -5.92 15.75
C THR A 5 2.68 -5.31 16.61
N PHE A 6 2.94 -4.03 16.39
CA PHE A 6 3.89 -3.24 17.15
C PHE A 6 3.44 -1.78 17.11
N ASN A 7 3.83 -1.02 18.14
CA ASN A 7 3.52 0.39 18.22
C ASN A 7 4.58 1.18 17.43
N VAL A 8 4.12 2.15 16.65
CA VAL A 8 4.97 3.08 15.88
C VAL A 8 4.44 4.48 16.14
N ASP A 9 5.33 5.46 16.15
CA ASP A 9 4.94 6.86 16.19
C ASP A 9 4.04 7.21 14.99
N ASP A 10 2.97 7.99 15.25
CA ASP A 10 1.96 8.32 14.25
C ASP A 10 2.51 9.18 13.11
N VAL A 11 3.45 10.09 13.41
CA VAL A 11 4.09 10.95 12.39
C VAL A 11 4.93 10.09 11.45
N VAL A 12 5.75 9.21 12.02
CA VAL A 12 6.60 8.27 11.27
C VAL A 12 5.76 7.32 10.42
N TYR A 13 4.69 6.74 10.99
CA TYR A 13 3.79 5.86 10.26
C TYR A 13 3.14 6.56 9.06
N LYS A 14 2.63 7.79 9.26
CA LYS A 14 1.98 8.56 8.18
C LYS A 14 2.93 8.89 7.05
N GLU A 15 4.17 9.28 7.37
CA GLU A 15 5.17 9.61 6.36
C GLU A 15 5.57 8.36 5.55
N PHE A 16 5.86 7.25 6.24
CA PHE A 16 6.18 5.99 5.59
C PHE A 16 5.01 5.45 4.74
N SER A 17 3.78 5.64 5.22
CA SER A 17 2.55 5.27 4.49
C SER A 17 2.38 6.04 3.20
N LYS A 18 2.60 7.36 3.23
CA LYS A 18 2.58 8.20 2.03
C LYS A 18 3.66 7.77 1.04
N HIS A 19 4.86 7.46 1.52
CA HIS A 19 5.95 6.98 0.67
C HIS A 19 5.59 5.66 -0.04
N CYS A 20 5.10 4.66 0.70
CA CYS A 20 4.72 3.37 0.11
C CYS A 20 3.62 3.51 -0.95
N LYS A 21 2.62 4.38 -0.70
CA LYS A 21 1.56 4.69 -1.67
C LYS A 21 2.10 5.36 -2.93
N LYS A 22 3.03 6.31 -2.78
CA LYS A 22 3.65 7.02 -3.91
C LYS A 22 4.43 6.08 -4.82
N GLU A 23 5.12 5.10 -4.25
CA GLU A 23 5.93 4.11 -4.98
C GLU A 23 5.11 2.91 -5.49
N GLY A 24 3.81 2.82 -5.16
CA GLY A 24 2.98 1.67 -5.53
C GLY A 24 3.34 0.37 -4.81
N ILE A 25 3.98 0.45 -3.64
CA ILE A 25 4.47 -0.71 -2.89
C ILE A 25 3.56 -0.99 -1.68
N SER A 26 3.25 -2.27 -1.45
CA SER A 26 2.56 -2.69 -0.23
C SER A 26 3.40 -2.44 1.02
N MET A 27 2.79 -1.79 2.02
CA MET A 27 3.43 -1.48 3.30
C MET A 27 4.04 -2.71 3.96
N SER A 28 3.26 -3.79 4.05
CA SER A 28 3.67 -5.03 4.70
C SER A 28 4.90 -5.62 4.02
N LYS A 29 4.95 -5.58 2.68
CA LYS A 29 6.07 -6.09 1.88
C LYS A 29 7.34 -5.25 2.06
N LYS A 30 7.19 -3.93 2.19
CA LYS A 30 8.31 -3.03 2.48
C LYS A 30 8.88 -3.27 3.88
N VAL A 31 8.02 -3.44 4.90
CA VAL A 31 8.42 -3.74 6.28
C VAL A 31 9.09 -5.11 6.37
N GLU A 32 8.54 -6.13 5.72
CA GLU A 32 9.13 -7.47 5.68
C GLU A 32 10.54 -7.46 5.07
N LYS A 33 10.71 -6.76 3.94
CA LYS A 33 12.02 -6.61 3.30
C LYS A 33 13.01 -5.89 4.21
N PHE A 34 12.59 -4.80 4.86
CA PHE A 34 13.40 -4.07 5.82
C PHE A 34 13.86 -4.97 6.98
N ILE A 35 12.96 -5.73 7.57
CA ILE A 35 13.29 -6.66 8.66
C ILE A 35 14.24 -7.76 8.17
N ALA A 36 14.05 -8.30 6.97
CA ALA A 36 14.93 -9.31 6.41
C ALA A 36 16.36 -8.79 6.18
N GLU A 37 16.49 -7.58 5.64
CA GLU A 37 17.77 -6.88 5.46
C GLU A 37 18.45 -6.61 6.82
N GLU A 38 17.67 -6.19 7.82
CA GLU A 38 18.13 -5.96 9.19
C GLU A 38 18.67 -7.25 9.83
N VAL A 39 17.91 -8.35 9.75
CA VAL A 39 18.31 -9.67 10.27
C VAL A 39 19.57 -10.16 9.59
N SER A 40 19.71 -9.96 8.28
CA SER A 40 20.90 -10.34 7.52
C SER A 40 22.13 -9.58 8.02
N ARG A 41 21.97 -8.28 8.31
CA ARG A 41 23.02 -7.44 8.89
C ARG A 41 23.42 -7.90 10.30
N ILE A 42 22.45 -8.20 11.17
CA ILE A 42 22.69 -8.68 12.54
C ILE A 42 23.46 -10.00 12.53
N LYS A 43 23.11 -10.92 11.61
CA LYS A 43 23.76 -12.23 11.48
C LYS A 43 25.18 -12.17 10.92
N GLY A 44 25.70 -10.98 10.60
CA GLY A 44 27.03 -10.84 10.02
C GLY A 44 27.14 -11.39 8.60
N LEU A 45 26.01 -11.60 7.90
CA LEU A 45 26.00 -11.84 6.46
C LEU A 45 26.28 -10.51 5.75
N GLY A 46 27.52 -10.05 5.85
CA GLY A 46 28.01 -8.94 5.06
C GLY A 46 27.90 -9.27 3.59
N LYS A 47 27.02 -8.55 2.89
CA LYS A 47 26.95 -8.40 1.43
C LYS A 47 26.59 -9.67 0.64
N SER A 48 25.32 -9.80 0.28
CA SER A 48 24.86 -9.97 -1.11
C SER A 48 23.41 -10.48 -1.10
N VAL A 49 22.44 -9.58 -1.22
CA VAL A 49 21.14 -9.92 -1.82
C VAL A 49 20.84 -8.86 -2.87
N ARG A 50 21.64 -8.89 -3.93
CA ARG A 50 21.15 -8.53 -5.27
C ARG A 50 20.49 -9.78 -5.85
N GLU A 51 19.42 -9.56 -6.61
CA GLU A 51 18.57 -10.56 -7.28
C GLU A 51 17.72 -11.39 -6.29
N GLU A 52 16.40 -11.50 -6.37
CA GLU A 52 15.49 -11.41 -7.53
C GLU A 52 14.18 -10.72 -7.11
N VAL A 53 13.78 -9.68 -7.83
CA VAL A 53 12.37 -9.30 -7.93
C VAL A 53 12.02 -9.51 -9.39
N GLU A 54 11.83 -10.77 -9.76
CA GLU A 54 11.24 -11.11 -11.05
C GLU A 54 9.77 -10.69 -11.08
N VAL A 55 9.45 -10.13 -12.23
CA VAL A 55 8.21 -9.55 -12.70
C VAL A 55 7.06 -10.55 -12.57
N ILE A 56 6.01 -10.19 -11.81
CA ILE A 56 4.67 -10.74 -12.02
C ILE A 56 3.76 -9.56 -12.36
N GLU A 57 3.92 -9.05 -13.57
CA GLU A 57 2.88 -8.33 -14.28
C GLU A 57 2.58 -9.13 -15.55
N LYS A 58 1.43 -9.82 -15.52
CA LYS A 58 0.54 -10.16 -16.64
C LYS A 58 -0.28 -11.39 -16.27
N ASP A 59 -1.46 -11.15 -15.70
CA ASP A 59 -2.69 -11.76 -16.22
C ASP A 59 -3.89 -11.10 -15.53
N THR A 60 -4.51 -10.12 -16.19
CA THR A 60 -5.97 -9.93 -16.25
C THR A 60 -6.23 -8.83 -17.28
N ALA A 61 -6.04 -9.18 -18.56
CA ALA A 61 -6.78 -8.55 -19.62
C ALA A 61 -8.04 -9.38 -19.87
N ASP A 62 -9.14 -8.69 -20.16
CA ASP A 62 -10.38 -9.19 -20.74
C ASP A 62 -11.56 -9.57 -19.81
N ARG A 63 -12.30 -8.53 -19.38
CA ARG A 63 -13.67 -8.42 -19.89
C ARG A 63 -14.11 -6.96 -20.00
N SER A 64 -14.42 -6.62 -21.24
CA SER A 64 -14.69 -5.29 -21.76
C SER A 64 -16.06 -4.72 -21.36
N SER A 65 -16.07 -3.39 -21.33
CA SER A 65 -17.06 -2.47 -21.93
C SER A 65 -18.25 -1.92 -21.15
N ALA A 66 -18.33 -0.60 -21.30
CA ALA A 66 -19.48 0.31 -21.25
C ALA A 66 -19.90 0.73 -19.81
N VAL A 67 -20.00 2.01 -19.46
CA VAL A 67 -20.72 3.09 -20.14
C VAL A 67 -20.24 4.47 -19.62
N HIS A 68 -20.09 5.39 -20.58
CA HIS A 68 -20.23 6.86 -20.56
C HIS A 68 -19.75 7.74 -19.39
N SER A 69 -18.79 8.60 -19.75
CA SER A 69 -18.81 10.07 -19.61
C SER A 69 -20.04 10.74 -19.00
N ALA A 70 -19.83 11.44 -17.88
CA ALA A 70 -20.29 12.82 -17.66
C ALA A 70 -19.53 13.39 -16.45
N GLY A 71 -18.88 14.54 -16.62
CA GLY A 71 -18.30 15.27 -15.51
C GLY A 71 -19.39 15.89 -14.64
N VAL A 72 -19.13 16.00 -13.34
CA VAL A 72 -19.66 17.11 -12.54
C VAL A 72 -18.83 17.29 -11.28
N SER A 73 -18.68 18.55 -10.93
CA SER A 73 -17.83 19.12 -9.89
C SER A 73 -18.15 18.61 -8.49
N THR A 74 -17.11 18.55 -7.67
CA THR A 74 -17.16 18.70 -6.21
C THR A 74 -17.83 20.01 -5.85
N GLU A 75 -18.85 19.98 -4.99
CA GLU A 75 -19.09 20.92 -3.90
C GLU A 75 -20.43 20.65 -3.19
N GLY A 76 -20.40 20.59 -1.86
CA GLY A 76 -21.53 20.98 -1.00
C GLY A 76 -22.54 19.92 -0.57
N ASP A 77 -23.15 20.21 0.57
CA ASP A 77 -24.46 19.75 1.05
C ASP A 77 -24.60 18.47 1.90
N GLU A 78 -24.41 18.70 3.21
CA GLU A 78 -25.41 18.45 4.27
C GLU A 78 -26.09 17.07 4.34
N HIS A 79 -25.53 16.17 5.17
CA HIS A 79 -26.29 15.05 5.74
C HIS A 79 -27.31 15.56 6.77
N SER A 80 -28.50 15.95 6.32
CA SER A 80 -29.70 16.11 7.15
C SER A 80 -30.81 15.21 6.62
N MET A 81 -30.83 13.95 7.06
CA MET A 81 -31.99 13.06 6.89
C MET A 81 -32.85 13.04 8.16
N GLY A 82 -33.19 14.24 8.62
CA GLY A 82 -34.32 14.44 9.52
C GLY A 82 -35.61 14.42 8.71
N ARG A 83 -36.45 13.40 8.97
CA ARG A 83 -37.84 13.21 8.51
C ARG A 83 -38.02 12.38 7.24
N TYR A 84 -38.10 11.07 7.43
CA TYR A 84 -39.16 10.28 6.80
C TYR A 84 -39.82 9.40 7.87
N CYS A 85 -41.11 9.72 8.08
CA CYS A 85 -42.18 8.95 8.72
C CYS A 85 -42.00 8.47 10.17
#